data_AF-A0A8S4RKU3-F1
#
_entry.id   AF-A0A8S4RKU3-F1
#
_cell.length_a   1.000
_cell.length_b   1.000
_cell.length_c   1.000
_cell.angle_alpha   90.00
_cell.angle_beta   90.00
_cell.angle_gamma   90.00
#
_symmetry.space_group_name_H-M   'P 1'
#
loop_
_entity.id
_entity.type
_entity.pdbx_description
1 polymer ?
#
loop_
_entity_poly.entity_id
_entity_poly.type
_entity_poly.pdbx_seq_one_letter_code
_entity_poly.pdbx_strand_id
1 'polypeptide(L)'
;MSEKNDYICVNCGVAAAALYRNYGPSVLKLTKCDSCKGIVDKYIEYDPVIVAIDLVLMSREAQRHIIYNTEFKSYWKLLIMLMLLETFAVWKNETLFNIAINTMCDIKNNSTINSTHM
;
A
#
# COMPACT_ATOMS: atom_id res chain seq x y z
N MET A 1 6.83 0.67 -33.20
CA MET A 1 7.79 1.50 -32.45
C MET A 1 7.66 1.10 -30.99
N SER A 2 8.65 0.37 -30.45
CA SER A 2 8.56 -0.26 -29.14
C SER A 2 8.78 0.78 -28.04
N GLU A 3 7.72 1.16 -27.33
CA GLU A 3 7.86 1.88 -26.06
C GLU A 3 8.32 0.88 -24.99
N LYS A 4 9.62 0.94 -24.67
CA LYS A 4 10.20 0.30 -23.49
C LYS A 4 9.79 1.12 -22.27
N ASN A 5 8.61 0.85 -21.74
CA ASN A 5 8.34 1.12 -20.33
C ASN A 5 8.71 -0.16 -19.58
N ASP A 6 9.86 -0.14 -18.89
CA ASP A 6 10.23 -1.20 -17.96
C ASP A 6 9.27 -1.13 -16.77
N TYR A 7 8.18 -1.89 -16.86
CA TYR A 7 7.22 -2.05 -15.77
C TYR A 7 7.89 -2.79 -14.61
N ILE A 8 7.43 -2.57 -13.38
CA ILE A 8 8.02 -3.23 -12.21
C ILE A 8 7.02 -4.23 -11.64
N CYS A 9 7.48 -5.47 -11.40
CA CYS A 9 6.63 -6.47 -10.75
C CYS A 9 6.28 -6.02 -9.33
N VAL A 10 4.97 -5.97 -9.03
CA VAL A 10 4.46 -5.55 -7.71
C VAL A 10 4.81 -6.54 -6.60
N ASN A 11 5.21 -7.77 -6.93
CA ASN A 11 5.57 -8.78 -5.93
C ASN A 11 7.08 -8.81 -5.61
N CYS A 12 7.93 -8.88 -6.65
CA CYS A 12 9.38 -9.03 -6.48
C CYS A 12 10.22 -7.79 -6.81
N GLY A 13 9.63 -6.74 -7.39
CA GLY A 13 10.35 -5.51 -7.74
C GLY A 13 11.30 -5.62 -8.94
N VAL A 14 11.29 -6.74 -9.65
CA VAL A 14 12.10 -6.95 -10.87
C VAL A 14 11.39 -6.30 -12.07
N ALA A 15 12.18 -5.71 -12.98
CA ALA A 15 11.67 -5.17 -14.23
C ALA A 15 10.98 -6.24 -15.08
N ALA A 16 9.85 -5.90 -15.67
CA ALA A 16 9.00 -6.75 -16.47
C ALA A 16 8.79 -6.09 -17.84
N ALA A 17 9.07 -6.85 -18.91
CA ALA A 17 9.01 -6.34 -20.27
C ALA A 17 7.58 -6.02 -20.76
N ALA A 18 6.54 -6.57 -20.11
CA ALA A 18 5.14 -6.28 -20.43
C ALA A 18 4.22 -6.65 -19.26
N LEU A 19 3.36 -5.72 -18.82
CA LEU A 19 2.30 -5.95 -17.82
C LEU A 19 1.26 -6.97 -18.28
N TYR A 20 0.82 -6.83 -19.52
CA TYR A 20 -0.25 -7.61 -20.10
C TYR A 20 0.06 -7.95 -21.56
N ARG A 21 -0.51 -9.06 -22.04
CA ARG A 21 -0.58 -9.40 -23.46
C ARG A 21 -2.04 -9.30 -23.90
N ASN A 22 -2.30 -8.50 -24.92
CA ASN A 22 -3.58 -8.49 -25.62
C ASN A 22 -3.64 -9.72 -26.54
N TYR A 23 -4.56 -10.64 -26.26
CA TYR A 23 -4.82 -11.80 -27.14
C TYR A 23 -6.01 -11.55 -28.09
N GLY A 24 -6.74 -10.45 -27.93
CA GLY A 24 -7.86 -10.05 -28.79
C GLY A 24 -8.53 -8.76 -28.30
N PRO A 25 -9.62 -8.30 -28.96
CA PRO A 25 -10.30 -7.04 -28.63
C PRO A 25 -10.97 -7.00 -27.25
N SER A 26 -11.14 -8.16 -26.60
CA SER A 26 -11.81 -8.29 -25.30
C SER A 26 -11.06 -9.15 -24.28
N VAL A 27 -9.86 -9.66 -24.61
CA VAL A 27 -9.12 -10.58 -23.74
C VAL A 27 -7.71 -10.05 -23.48
N LEU A 28 -7.60 -9.38 -22.32
CA LEU A 28 -6.34 -9.01 -21.71
C LEU A 28 -5.85 -10.20 -20.86
N LYS A 29 -4.62 -10.66 -21.08
CA LYS A 29 -4.02 -11.70 -20.22
C LYS A 29 -2.81 -11.12 -19.50
N LEU A 30 -2.84 -11.14 -18.18
CA LEU A 30 -1.73 -10.67 -17.36
C LEU A 30 -0.49 -11.55 -17.57
N THR A 31 0.65 -10.90 -17.70
CA THR A 31 1.94 -11.59 -17.80
C THR A 31 2.36 -12.07 -16.42
N LYS A 32 2.99 -13.24 -16.37
CA LYS A 32 3.63 -13.76 -15.15
C LYS A 32 5.07 -13.30 -15.12
N CYS A 33 5.56 -12.94 -13.95
CA CYS A 33 6.96 -12.58 -13.75
C CYS A 33 7.85 -13.83 -13.84
N ASP A 34 8.96 -13.74 -14.56
CA ASP A 34 9.89 -14.87 -14.74
C ASP A 34 10.64 -15.22 -13.44
N SER A 35 10.89 -14.25 -12.57
CA SER A 35 11.58 -14.48 -11.28
C SER A 35 10.67 -15.07 -10.22
N CYS A 36 9.50 -14.47 -9.96
CA CYS A 36 8.63 -14.89 -8.86
C CYS A 36 7.47 -15.79 -9.29
N LYS A 37 7.30 -16.06 -10.60
CA LYS A 37 6.19 -16.85 -11.22
C LYS A 37 4.77 -16.36 -10.92
N GLY A 38 4.64 -15.33 -10.09
CA GLY A 38 3.40 -14.61 -9.80
C GLY A 38 3.00 -13.66 -10.92
N ILE A 39 1.80 -13.10 -10.80
CA ILE A 39 1.28 -12.08 -11.70
C ILE A 39 2.12 -10.80 -11.54
N VAL A 40 2.54 -10.18 -12.65
CA VAL A 40 3.40 -8.97 -12.63
C VAL A 40 2.72 -7.84 -11.89
N ASP A 41 1.44 -7.60 -12.17
CA ASP A 41 0.64 -6.59 -11.50
C ASP A 41 -0.86 -6.92 -11.56
N LYS A 42 -1.43 -7.38 -10.45
CA LYS A 42 -2.86 -7.70 -10.34
C LYS A 42 -3.76 -6.46 -10.25
N TYR A 43 -3.20 -5.30 -9.89
CA TYR A 43 -4.00 -4.12 -9.56
C TYR A 43 -4.53 -3.38 -10.78
N ILE A 44 -4.04 -3.70 -11.99
CA ILE A 44 -4.55 -3.12 -13.24
C ILE A 44 -6.02 -3.48 -13.52
N GLU A 45 -6.50 -4.62 -13.01
CA GLU A 45 -7.89 -5.07 -13.16
C GLU A 45 -8.78 -4.56 -12.02
N TYR A 46 -8.18 -4.06 -10.93
CA TYR A 46 -8.90 -3.66 -9.74
C TYR A 46 -9.36 -2.21 -9.85
N ASP A 47 -10.50 -1.92 -9.24
CA ASP A 47 -10.96 -0.55 -9.12
C ASP A 47 -9.98 0.26 -8.24
N PRO A 48 -9.69 1.53 -8.56
CA PRO A 48 -8.82 2.39 -7.76
C PRO A 48 -9.16 2.42 -6.26
N VAL A 49 -10.43 2.24 -5.88
CA VAL A 49 -10.85 2.17 -4.47
C VAL A 49 -10.23 0.96 -3.75
N ILE A 50 -10.09 -0.18 -4.42
CA ILE A 50 -9.48 -1.38 -3.83
C ILE A 50 -7.97 -1.17 -3.65
N VAL A 51 -7.32 -0.57 -4.66
CA VAL A 51 -5.90 -0.18 -4.58
C VAL A 51 -5.67 0.82 -3.44
N ALA A 52 -6.63 1.71 -3.16
CA ALA A 52 -6.61 2.63 -2.02
C ALA A 52 -6.46 1.92 -0.69
N ILE A 53 -7.29 0.90 -0.49
CA ILE A 53 -7.40 0.20 0.78
C ILE A 53 -6.08 -0.52 1.06
N ASP A 54 -5.53 -1.20 0.06
CA ASP A 54 -4.22 -1.85 0.17
C ASP A 54 -3.07 -0.86 0.38
N LEU A 55 -3.17 0.36 -0.17
CA LEU A 55 -2.22 1.44 0.10
C LEU A 55 -2.31 1.93 1.55
N VAL A 56 -3.53 2.08 2.08
CA VAL A 56 -3.78 2.44 3.50
C VAL A 56 -3.26 1.38 4.44
N LEU A 57 -3.36 0.10 4.05
CA LEU A 57 -2.73 -1.03 4.74
C LEU A 57 -1.21 -1.10 4.57
N MET A 58 -0.62 -0.13 3.86
CA MET A 58 0.81 -0.02 3.58
C MET A 58 1.38 -1.29 2.91
N SER A 59 0.58 -1.93 2.06
CA SER A 59 1.00 -3.09 1.29
C SER A 59 2.11 -2.71 0.30
N ARG A 60 3.23 -3.45 0.35
CA ARG A 60 4.37 -3.26 -0.57
C ARG A 60 3.96 -3.40 -2.04
N GLU A 61 2.95 -4.20 -2.33
CA GLU A 61 2.50 -4.44 -3.70
C GLU A 61 1.76 -3.22 -4.27
N ALA A 62 0.81 -2.67 -3.52
CA ALA A 62 0.04 -1.48 -3.91
C ALA A 62 0.94 -0.24 -4.02
N GLN A 63 1.94 -0.10 -3.13
CA GLN A 63 2.93 0.97 -3.22
C GLN A 63 3.73 0.91 -4.53
N ARG A 64 4.23 -0.27 -4.92
CA ARG A 64 4.96 -0.45 -6.17
C ARG A 64 4.10 -0.20 -7.41
N HIS A 65 2.82 -0.61 -7.36
CA HIS A 65 1.85 -0.32 -8.41
C HIS A 65 1.72 1.20 -8.63
N ILE A 66 1.46 1.95 -7.56
CA ILE A 66 1.24 3.41 -7.63
C ILE A 66 2.48 4.17 -8.11
N ILE A 67 3.68 3.76 -7.67
CA ILE A 67 4.92 4.49 -7.97
C ILE A 67 5.39 4.24 -9.41
N TYR A 68 5.32 3.00 -9.88
CA TYR A 68 6.00 2.60 -11.12
C TYR A 68 5.05 2.20 -12.26
N ASN A 69 3.83 1.81 -11.93
CA ASN A 69 2.95 1.12 -12.86
C ASN A 69 1.61 1.81 -13.10
N THR A 70 1.34 2.92 -12.42
CA THR A 70 0.11 3.69 -12.58
C THR A 70 0.39 5.04 -13.22
N GLU A 71 -0.24 5.28 -14.37
CA GLU A 71 -0.35 6.63 -14.95
C GLU A 71 -1.69 7.25 -14.56
N PHE A 72 -1.66 8.20 -13.63
CA PHE A 72 -2.88 8.81 -13.12
C PHE A 72 -3.47 9.81 -14.11
N LYS A 73 -4.57 9.44 -14.78
CA LYS A 73 -5.35 10.36 -15.62
C LYS A 73 -6.13 11.42 -14.83
N SER A 74 -6.31 11.26 -13.52
CA SER A 74 -7.11 12.18 -12.69
C SER A 74 -6.46 12.43 -11.33
N TYR A 75 -5.57 13.42 -11.29
CA TYR A 75 -4.82 13.84 -10.10
C TYR A 75 -5.71 14.23 -8.90
N TRP A 76 -6.94 14.69 -9.12
CA TRP A 76 -7.86 15.01 -8.01
C TRP A 76 -8.29 13.77 -7.22
N LYS A 77 -8.47 12.62 -7.87
CA LYS A 77 -8.78 11.37 -7.16
C LYS A 77 -7.61 10.93 -6.29
N LEU A 78 -6.38 11.10 -6.79
CA LEU A 78 -5.17 10.89 -6.01
C LEU A 78 -5.11 11.81 -4.79
N LEU A 79 -5.44 13.09 -4.96
CA LEU A 79 -5.43 14.05 -3.86
C LEU A 79 -6.37 13.61 -2.73
N ILE A 80 -7.59 13.16 -3.06
CA ILE A 80 -8.54 12.62 -2.07
C ILE A 80 -7.96 11.38 -1.36
N MET A 81 -7.28 10.51 -2.10
CA MET A 81 -6.71 9.28 -1.57
C MET A 81 -5.52 9.56 -0.64
N LEU A 82 -4.66 10.51 -1.00
CA LEU A 82 -3.56 10.98 -0.16
C LEU A 82 -4.08 11.66 1.11
N MET A 83 -5.12 12.49 1.00
CA MET A 83 -5.79 13.09 2.16
C MET A 83 -6.34 12.03 3.12
N LEU A 84 -6.94 10.96 2.58
CA LEU A 84 -7.42 9.83 3.39
C LEU A 84 -6.26 9.12 4.11
N LEU A 85 -5.14 8.94 3.42
CA LEU A 85 -3.94 8.29 3.95
C LEU A 85 -3.29 9.11 5.08
N GLU A 86 -3.18 10.43 4.91
CA GLU A 86 -2.66 11.32 5.96
C GLU A 86 -3.56 11.32 7.20
N THR A 87 -4.88 11.39 6.99
CA THR A 87 -5.86 11.32 8.08
C THR A 87 -5.74 10.01 8.84
N PHE A 88 -5.60 8.88 8.12
CA PHE A 88 -5.38 7.58 8.73
C PHE A 88 -4.04 7.47 9.46
N ALA A 89 -2.97 8.03 8.90
CA ALA A 89 -1.65 8.05 9.52
C ALA A 89 -1.64 8.85 10.83
N VAL A 90 -2.27 10.04 10.83
CA VAL A 90 -2.46 10.86 12.03
C VAL A 90 -3.29 10.11 13.06
N TRP A 91 -4.42 9.51 12.66
CA TRP A 91 -5.26 8.73 13.58
C TRP A 91 -4.50 7.54 14.20
N LYS A 92 -3.69 6.83 13.40
CA LYS A 92 -2.87 5.72 13.90
C LYS A 92 -1.81 6.20 14.89
N ASN A 93 -1.23 7.39 14.65
CA ASN A 93 -0.25 8.01 15.53
C ASN A 93 -0.89 8.44 16.87
N GLU A 94 -2.03 9.12 16.81
CA GLU A 94 -2.83 9.49 17.98
C GLU A 94 -3.27 8.26 18.79
N THR A 95 -3.74 7.20 18.12
CA THR A 95 -4.15 5.96 18.79
C THR A 95 -2.98 5.29 19.51
N LEU A 96 -1.81 5.22 18.87
CA LEU A 96 -0.60 4.67 19.50
C LEU A 96 -0.14 5.53 20.69
N PHE A 97 -0.18 6.85 20.56
CA PHE A 97 0.17 7.76 21.65
C PHE A 97 -0.79 7.60 22.84
N ASN A 98 -2.09 7.53 22.59
CA ASN A 98 -3.09 7.29 23.63
C ASN A 98 -2.90 5.93 24.33
N ILE A 99 -2.60 4.86 23.61
CA ILE A 99 -2.27 3.55 24.20
C ILE A 99 -1.01 3.67 25.07
N ALA A 100 0.06 4.29 24.55
CA ALA A 100 1.31 4.46 25.28
C ALA A 100 1.13 5.27 26.58
N ILE A 101 0.36 6.36 26.53
CA ILE A 101 0.04 7.18 27.71
C ILE A 101 -0.74 6.36 28.73
N ASN A 102 -1.78 5.63 28.32
CA ASN A 102 -2.55 4.79 29.24
C ASN A 102 -1.66 3.73 29.91
N THR A 103 -0.78 3.06 29.14
CA THR A 103 0.16 2.08 29.70
C THR A 103 1.17 2.73 30.64
N MET A 104 1.76 3.89 30.30
CA MET A 104 2.72 4.58 31.16
C MET A 104 2.09 5.12 32.44
N CYS A 105 0.88 5.68 32.35
CA CYS A 105 0.13 6.15 33.51
C CYS A 105 -0.27 5.00 34.43
N ASP A 106 -0.68 3.85 33.89
CA ASP A 106 -1.01 2.66 34.67
C ASP A 106 0.24 2.08 35.37
N ILE A 107 1.39 2.01 34.68
CA ILE A 107 2.68 1.62 35.28
C ILE A 107 3.05 2.58 36.41
N LYS A 108 2.96 3.90 36.17
CA LYS A 108 3.28 4.91 37.20
C LYS A 108 2.39 4.75 38.43
N ASN A 109 1.09 4.59 38.23
CA ASN A 109 0.13 4.43 39.32
C ASN A 109 0.40 3.16 40.14
N ASN A 110 0.69 2.03 39.47
CA ASN A 110 0.99 0.76 40.13
C ASN A 110 2.32 0.81 40.92
N SER A 111 3.34 1.52 40.41
CA SER A 111 4.61 1.71 41.12
C SER A 111 4.50 2.63 42.35
N THR A 112 3.60 3.63 42.35
CA THR A 112 3.35 4.45 43.54
C THR A 112 2.62 3.68 44.63
N ILE A 113 1.62 2.84 44.29
CA ILE A 113 0.85 2.05 45.27
C ILE A 113 1.78 1.06 46.01
N ASN A 114 2.73 0.45 45.29
CA ASN A 114 3.69 -0.50 45.87
C ASN A 114 4.80 0.17 46.71
N SER A 115 5.10 1.46 46.51
CA SER A 115 6.07 2.21 47.33
C SER A 115 5.47 2.86 48.58
N THR A 116 4.14 3.03 48.66
CA THR A 116 3.45 3.58 49.84
C THR A 116 3.06 2.52 50.88
N HIS A 117 3.39 1.25 50.65
CA HIS A 117 3.05 0.13 51.54
C HIS A 117 4.23 -0.44 52.36
N MET A 118 5.29 0.35 52.58
CA MET A 118 6.43 -0.04 53.42
C MET A 118 6.65 0.94 54.58
#